data_AF-R5MSW9-F1
#
_entry.id   AF-R5MSW9-F1
#
_cell.length_a   1.000
_cell.length_b   1.000
_cell.length_c   1.000
_cell.angle_alpha   90.00
_cell.angle_beta   90.00
_cell.angle_gamma   90.00
#
_symmetry.space_group_name_H-M   'P 1'
#
loop_
_entity.id
_entity.type
_entity.pdbx_description
1 polymer ?
#
loop_
_entity_poly.entity_id
_entity_poly.type
_entity_poly.pdbx_seq_one_letter_code
_entity_poly.pdbx_strand_id
1 'polypeptide(L)' 'MELDLQYKIKNTKNYYNYLKENSYYIKKLNRNKNEFENFSNFVKDKYGLRVTDKISKTIDNIDLISTLLSTLK' A
#
# COMPACT_ATOMS: atom_id res chain seq x y z
N MET A 1 17.00 13.09 5.60
CA MET A 1 16.51 11.70 5.65
C MET A 1 17.74 10.84 5.79
N GLU A 2 17.80 9.97 6.78
CA GLU A 2 18.96 9.10 6.97
C GLU A 2 19.16 8.18 5.75
N LEU A 3 20.41 7.80 5.50
CA LEU A 3 20.81 7.11 4.27
C LEU A 3 20.20 5.70 4.18
N ASP A 4 20.16 4.98 5.30
CA ASP A 4 19.51 3.68 5.45
C ASP A 4 18.03 3.74 5.05
N LEU A 5 17.32 4.79 5.49
CA LEU A 5 15.92 5.01 5.17
C LEU A 5 15.71 5.31 3.68
N GLN A 6 16.61 6.07 3.06
CA GLN A 6 16.58 6.31 1.62
C GLN A 6 16.76 5.00 0.83
N TYR A 7 17.71 4.15 1.24
CA TYR A 7 17.90 2.82 0.63
C TYR A 7 16.66 1.95 0.81
N LYS A 8 16.07 1.92 2.01
CA LYS A 8 14.85 1.17 2.30
C LYS A 8 13.69 1.58 1.38
N ILE A 9 13.49 2.89 1.18
CA ILE A 9 12.43 3.42 0.31
C ILE A 9 12.69 3.10 -1.16
N LYS A 10 13.95 3.17 -1.63
CA LYS A 10 14.32 2.85 -3.01
C LYS A 10 14.22 1.35 -3.31
N ASN A 11 14.55 0.50 -2.34
CA ASN A 11 14.52 -0.95 -2.49
C ASN A 11 13.12 -1.56 -2.28
N THR A 12 12.19 -0.80 -1.67
CA THR A 12 10.80 -1.25 -1.52
C THR A 12 10.00 -0.89 -2.77
N LYS A 13 9.34 -1.90 -3.37
CA LYS A 13 8.58 -1.74 -4.61
C LYS A 13 7.60 -0.55 -4.52
N ASN A 14 7.71 0.37 -5.47
CA ASN A 14 6.89 1.58 -5.63
C ASN A 14 6.93 2.62 -4.50
N TYR A 15 7.61 2.36 -3.37
CA TYR A 15 7.64 3.29 -2.23
C TYR A 15 8.25 4.64 -2.59
N TYR A 16 9.26 4.68 -3.46
CA TYR A 16 9.82 5.93 -3.96
C TYR A 16 8.79 6.78 -4.72
N ASN A 17 7.93 6.16 -5.53
CA ASN A 17 6.87 6.86 -6.26
C ASN A 17 5.79 7.38 -5.30
N TYR A 18 5.35 6.53 -4.36
CA TYR A 18 4.40 6.95 -3.33
C TYR A 18 4.94 8.10 -2.47
N LEU A 19 6.23 8.12 -2.18
CA LEU A 19 6.85 9.21 -1.45
C LEU A 19 6.82 10.53 -2.25
N LYS A 20 7.09 10.49 -3.56
CA LYS A 20 7.00 11.67 -4.44
C LYS A 20 5.57 12.22 -4.52
N GLU A 21 4.59 11.33 -4.69
CA GLU A 21 3.16 11.67 -4.76
C GLU A 21 2.63 12.23 -3.44
N ASN A 22 3.28 11.90 -2.31
CA ASN A 22 2.88 12.32 -0.98
C ASN A 22 4.03 13.08 -0.28
N SER A 23 4.51 14.13 -0.95
CA SER A 23 5.72 14.90 -0.60
C SER A 23 5.76 15.45 0.84
N TYR A 24 4.61 15.59 1.50
CA TYR A 24 4.52 15.90 2.94
C TYR A 24 5.31 14.91 3.81
N TYR A 25 5.33 13.62 3.44
CA TYR A 25 6.11 12.60 4.15
C TYR A 25 7.62 12.76 3.95
N ILE A 26 8.08 13.39 2.88
CA ILE A 26 9.52 13.71 2.71
C ILE A 26 9.97 14.61 3.86
N LYS A 27 9.18 15.63 4.22
CA LYS A 27 9.47 16.54 5.34
C LYS A 27 9.45 15.80 6.68
N LYS A 28 8.48 14.91 6.91
CA LYS A 28 8.39 14.10 8.14
C LYS A 28 9.59 13.17 8.31
N LEU A 29 9.90 12.39 7.27
CA LEU A 29 11.00 11.43 7.25
C LEU A 29 12.38 12.10 7.27
N ASN A 30 12.48 13.35 6.82
CA ASN A 30 13.68 14.17 7.01
C ASN A 30 13.91 14.60 8.46
N ARG A 31 12.83 14.80 9.23
CA ARG A 31 12.88 15.27 10.63
C ARG A 31 13.00 14.12 11.62
N ASN A 32 12.34 13.00 11.34
CA ASN A 32 12.31 11.83 12.22
C ASN A 32 12.18 10.56 11.37
N LYS A 33 13.18 9.68 11.41
CA LYS A 33 13.14 8.41 10.69
C LYS A 33 12.06 7.45 11.19
N ASN A 34 11.62 7.59 12.45
CA ASN A 34 10.60 6.74 13.05
C ASN A 34 9.22 6.95 12.41
N GLU A 35 9.04 8.03 11.64
CA GLU A 35 7.83 8.26 10.84
C GLU A 35 7.68 7.30 9.64
N PHE A 36 8.67 6.45 9.37
CA PHE A 36 8.59 5.49 8.27
C PHE A 36 7.43 4.51 8.42
N GLU A 37 7.12 4.08 9.65
CA GLU A 37 5.99 3.19 9.90
C GLU A 37 4.66 3.87 9.58
N ASN A 38 4.50 5.13 9.99
CA ASN A 38 3.35 5.95 9.64
C ASN A 38 3.20 6.10 8.12
N PHE A 39 4.31 6.37 7.41
CA PHE A 39 4.32 6.42 5.95
C PHE A 39 3.93 5.07 5.32
N SER A 40 4.50 3.96 5.79
CA SER A 40 4.21 2.62 5.28
C SER A 40 2.74 2.24 5.46
N ASN A 41 2.16 2.53 6.62
CA ASN A 41 0.74 2.28 6.89
C ASN A 41 -0.15 3.16 6.02
N PHE A 42 0.14 4.47 5.93
CA PHE A 42 -0.57 5.36 5.02
C PHE A 42 -0.55 4.88 3.56
N VAL A 43 0.60 4.41 3.07
CA VAL A 43 0.71 3.86 1.71
C VAL A 43 -0.09 2.58 1.56
N LYS A 44 -0.04 1.67 2.54
CA LYS A 44 -0.83 0.43 2.48
C LYS A 44 -2.33 0.73 2.40
N ASP A 45 -2.79 1.72 3.14
CA ASP A 45 -4.20 2.08 3.24
C ASP A 45 -4.67 2.79 1.97
N LYS A 46 -3.94 3.84 1.56
CA LYS A 46 -4.29 4.67 0.41
C LYS A 46 -4.25 3.91 -0.91
N TYR A 47 -3.32 2.98 -1.06
CA TYR A 47 -3.11 2.25 -2.32
C TYR A 47 -3.61 0.79 -2.28
N GLY A 48 -4.33 0.41 -1.23
CA GLY A 48 -4.93 -0.93 -1.11
C GLY A 48 -3.91 -2.08 -1.15
N LEU A 49 -2.76 -1.89 -0.49
CA LEU A 49 -1.66 -2.87 -0.48
C LEU A 49 -1.75 -3.82 0.72
N ARG A 50 -2.76 -3.71 1.58
CA ARG A 50 -2.92 -4.64 2.69
C ARG A 50 -3.24 -6.02 2.15
N VAL A 51 -2.82 -7.04 2.88
CA VAL A 51 -3.15 -8.44 2.55
C VAL A 51 -4.68 -8.64 2.59
N THR A 52 -5.37 -7.98 3.52
CA THR A 52 -6.83 -7.97 3.62
C THR A 52 -7.51 -7.49 2.34
N ASP A 53 -6.94 -6.47 1.67
CA ASP A 53 -7.52 -5.89 0.46
C ASP A 53 -7.41 -6.87 -0.72
N LYS A 54 -6.40 -7.74 -0.71
CA LYS A 54 -6.28 -8.83 -1.69
C LYS A 54 -7.27 -9.96 -1.42
N ILE A 55 -7.45 -10.33 -0.14
CA ILE A 55 -8.40 -11.37 0.26
C ILE A 55 -9.84 -10.96 -0.05
N SER A 56 -10.22 -9.71 0.28
CA SER A 56 -11.56 -9.18 -0.03
C SER A 56 -11.88 -9.32 -1.52
N LYS A 57 -10.97 -8.88 -2.40
CA LYS A 57 -11.17 -8.99 -3.86
C LYS A 57 -11.34 -10.43 -4.35
N THR A 58 -10.64 -11.40 -3.74
CA THR A 58 -10.81 -12.82 -4.11
C THR A 58 -12.18 -13.35 -3.69
N ILE A 59 -12.65 -12.98 -2.49
CA ILE A 59 -14.00 -13.36 -2.01
C ILE A 59 -15.07 -12.73 -2.92
N ASP A 60 -14.96 -11.43 -3.18
CA ASP A 60 -15.90 -10.70 -4.06
C ASP A 60 -15.99 -11.34 -5.46
N ASN A 61 -14.86 -11.79 -6.01
CA ASN A 61 -14.82 -12.48 -7.29
C ASN A 61 -15.46 -13.88 -7.25
N ILE A 62 -15.28 -14.63 -6.16
CA ILE A 62 -15.91 -15.95 -5.98
C ILE A 62 -17.44 -15.78 -5.90
N ASP A 63 -17.91 -14.79 -5.16
CA ASP A 63 -19.35 -14.50 -5.03
C ASP A 63 -19.98 -14.08 -6.37
N LEU A 64 -19.28 -13.26 -7.16
CA LEU A 64 -19.73 -12.87 -8.50
C LEU A 64 -19.85 -14.07 -9.44
N ILE A 65 -18.83 -14.94 -9.47
CA ILE A 65 -18.83 -16.16 -10.29
C ILE A 65 -19.94 -17.11 -9.85
N SER A 66 -20.09 -17.32 -8.53
CA SER A 66 -21.15 -18.16 -7.97
C SER A 66 -22.55 -17.65 -8.36
N THR A 67 -22.76 -16.33 -8.28
CA THR A 67 -24.02 -15.68 -8.67
C THR A 67 -24.30 -15.87 -10.16
N LEU A 68 -23.32 -15.62 -11.02
CA LEU A 68 -23.43 -15.87 -12.47
C LEU A 68 -23.80 -17.33 -12.76
N LEU A 69 -23.09 -18.29 -12.17
CA LEU A 69 -23.37 -19.72 -12.35
C LEU A 69 -24.76 -20.10 -11.85
N SER A 70 -25.25 -19.48 -10.77
CA SER A 70 -26.59 -19.73 -10.23
C SER A 70 -27.69 -19.16 -11.11
N THR A 71 -27.46 -18.03 -11.80
CA THR A 71 -28.43 -17.45 -12.75
C THR A 71 -28.53 -18.20 -14.07
N LEU A 72 -27.51 -18.99 -14.42
CA LEU A 72 -27.48 -19.85 -15.61
C LEU A 72 -28.08 -21.24 -15.35
N LYS A 73 -28.50 -21.52 -14.11
CA LYS A 73 -29.06 -22.79 -13.65
C LYS A 73 -30.57 -22.74 -13.64
#